data_AF-A0A382TG90-F1
#
_entry.id   AF-A0A382TG90-F1
#
_cell.length_a   1.000
_cell.length_b   1.000
_cell.length_c   1.000
_cell.angle_alpha   90.00
_cell.angle_beta   90.00
_cell.angle_gamma   90.00
#
_symmetry.space_group_name_H-M   'P 1'
#
loop_
_entity.id
_entity.type
_entity.pdbx_description
1 polymer ?
#
loop_
_entity_poly.entity_id
_entity_poly.type
_entity_poly.pdbx_seq_one_letter_code
_entity_poly.pdbx_strand_id
1 'polypeptide(L)'
;TDGPVGGMLSALNWHPNRPAHIHFIVSAKGFKTVTTQLFIEGDPFLESDAVFAVKDSLVTKIISQETGSGADINTHTGLQDLGEIYYDFQLECSERPV
;
A
#
# COMPACT_ATOMS: atom_id res chain seq x y z
N THR A 1 4.28 11.95 20.12
CA THR A 1 4.72 12.92 19.10
C THR A 1 5.48 14.05 19.75
N ASP A 2 6.73 13.80 20.10
CA ASP A 2 7.67 14.72 20.76
C ASP A 2 8.67 15.38 19.78
N GLY A 3 8.54 15.10 18.48
CA GLY A 3 9.32 15.76 17.42
C GLY A 3 8.67 17.05 16.89
N PRO A 4 9.40 17.85 16.09
CA PRO A 4 8.93 19.14 15.56
C PRO A 4 7.60 19.05 14.80
N VAL A 5 7.46 18.04 13.93
CA VAL A 5 6.22 17.80 13.18
C VAL A 5 5.09 17.40 14.13
N GLY A 6 5.39 16.60 15.16
CA GLY A 6 4.44 16.22 16.18
C GLY A 6 3.88 17.41 16.96
N GLY A 7 4.74 18.35 17.34
CA GLY A 7 4.33 19.62 17.95
C GLY A 7 3.47 20.48 17.03
N MET A 8 3.87 20.61 15.76
CA MET A 8 3.09 21.34 14.74
C MET A 8 1.68 20.74 14.55
N LEU A 9 1.57 19.42 14.35
CA LEU A 9 0.28 18.76 14.20
C LEU A 9 -0.59 18.89 15.45
N SER A 10 0.01 18.78 16.64
CA SER A 10 -0.72 18.96 17.90
C SER A 10 -1.27 20.38 18.04
N ALA A 11 -0.52 21.41 17.61
CA ALA A 11 -0.98 22.80 17.60
C ALA A 11 -2.15 23.04 16.65
N LEU A 12 -2.27 22.22 15.59
CA LEU A 12 -3.39 22.22 14.65
C LEU A 12 -4.55 21.30 15.08
N ASN A 13 -4.47 20.68 16.27
CA ASN A 13 -5.40 19.65 16.71
C ASN A 13 -5.54 18.49 15.70
N TRP A 14 -4.43 18.12 15.06
CA TRP A 14 -4.34 17.11 14.02
C TRP A 14 -3.57 15.87 14.52
N HIS A 15 -3.91 14.67 14.04
CA HIS A 15 -3.24 13.44 14.46
C HIS A 15 -2.05 13.07 13.55
N PRO A 16 -1.01 12.41 14.05
CA PRO A 16 0.17 12.03 13.26
C PRO A 16 0.04 10.71 12.49
N ASN A 17 -1.10 10.04 12.61
CA ASN A 17 -1.26 8.67 12.13
C ASN A 17 -1.42 8.61 10.61
N ARG A 18 -0.93 7.51 10.04
CA ARG A 18 -1.09 7.14 8.64
C ARG A 18 -1.78 5.78 8.57
N PRO A 19 -2.66 5.55 7.58
CA PRO A 19 -3.26 4.25 7.39
C PRO A 19 -2.22 3.18 7.07
N ALA A 20 -2.51 1.91 7.34
CA ALA A 20 -1.67 0.80 6.94
C ALA A 20 -1.40 0.85 5.42
N HIS A 21 -0.13 0.79 5.04
CA HIS A 21 0.30 0.90 3.65
C HIS A 21 1.58 0.14 3.35
N ILE A 22 1.80 -0.16 2.08
CA ILE A 22 2.99 -0.82 1.55
C ILE A 22 3.61 0.09 0.49
N HIS A 23 4.91 0.37 0.61
CA HIS A 23 5.65 1.19 -0.34
C HIS A 23 6.18 0.36 -1.52
N PHE A 24 6.13 0.95 -2.71
CA PHE A 24 6.64 0.36 -3.95
C PHE A 24 7.50 1.35 -4.72
N ILE A 25 8.61 0.84 -5.24
CA ILE A 25 9.36 1.47 -6.34
C ILE A 25 9.35 0.47 -7.47
N VAL A 26 8.63 0.77 -8.55
CA VAL A 26 8.45 -0.12 -9.70
C VAL A 26 9.17 0.48 -10.91
N SER A 27 10.01 -0.32 -11.55
CA SER A 27 10.79 0.12 -12.71
C SER A 27 10.95 -0.99 -13.74
N ALA A 28 11.06 -0.58 -15.00
CA ALA A 28 11.35 -1.47 -16.12
C ALA A 28 12.14 -0.69 -17.20
N LYS A 29 12.97 -1.39 -17.98
CA LYS A 29 13.76 -0.76 -19.06
C LYS A 29 12.84 -0.12 -20.10
N GLY A 30 13.07 1.15 -20.42
CA GLY A 30 12.27 1.89 -21.40
C GLY A 30 10.98 2.48 -20.84
N PHE A 31 10.74 2.38 -19.53
CA PHE A 31 9.58 2.96 -18.84
C PHE A 31 10.01 3.94 -17.75
N LYS A 32 9.13 4.87 -17.39
CA LYS A 32 9.34 5.78 -16.26
C LYS A 32 9.17 5.01 -14.95
N THR A 33 10.14 5.16 -14.03
CA THR A 33 10.02 4.62 -12.67
C THR A 33 8.87 5.28 -11.93
N VAL A 34 8.08 4.48 -11.22
CA VAL A 34 6.98 4.96 -10.36
C VAL A 34 7.32 4.63 -8.91
N THR A 35 7.34 5.67 -8.08
CA THR A 35 7.32 5.55 -6.61
C THR A 35 5.89 5.75 -6.16
N THR A 36 5.31 4.72 -5.54
CA THR A 36 3.91 4.72 -5.11
C THR A 36 3.74 3.89 -3.83
N GLN A 37 2.52 3.79 -3.34
CA GLN A 37 2.16 2.97 -2.18
C GLN A 37 0.72 2.47 -2.32
N LEU A 38 0.41 1.34 -1.70
CA LEU A 38 -0.95 0.83 -1.57
C LEU A 38 -1.44 0.96 -0.15
N PHE A 39 -2.72 1.26 0.03
CA PHE A 39 -3.39 1.42 1.32
C PHE A 39 -4.38 0.29 1.56
N ILE A 40 -4.56 -0.11 2.81
CA ILE A 40 -5.46 -1.22 3.15
C ILE A 40 -6.86 -0.71 3.44
N GLU A 41 -7.85 -1.25 2.73
CA GLU A 41 -9.28 -1.00 2.96
C GLU A 41 -9.65 -1.31 4.42
N GLY A 42 -10.43 -0.42 5.03
CA GLY A 42 -10.91 -0.57 6.41
C GLY A 42 -9.96 -0.02 7.48
N ASP A 43 -8.80 0.53 7.10
CA ASP A 43 -7.95 1.22 8.07
C ASP A 43 -8.63 2.51 8.61
N PRO A 44 -8.62 2.74 9.94
CA PRO A 44 -9.27 3.92 10.55
C PRO A 44 -8.79 5.28 10.06
N PHE A 45 -7.61 5.36 9.45
CA PHE A 45 -6.98 6.63 9.03
C PHE A 45 -6.99 6.86 7.51
N LEU A 46 -7.75 6.08 6.72
CA LEU A 46 -7.85 6.26 5.27
C LEU A 46 -8.30 7.67 4.87
N GLU A 47 -9.34 8.17 5.52
CA GLU A 47 -9.92 9.50 5.22
C GLU A 47 -9.14 10.66 5.88
N SER A 48 -8.15 10.35 6.73
CA SER A 48 -7.48 11.34 7.58
C SER A 48 -5.95 11.21 7.59
N ASP A 49 -5.36 10.56 6.58
CA ASP A 49 -3.90 10.39 6.45
C ASP A 49 -3.16 11.70 6.69
N ALA A 50 -2.25 11.70 7.68
CA ALA A 50 -1.54 12.89 8.13
C ALA A 50 -0.71 13.58 7.05
N VAL A 51 -0.43 12.90 5.92
CA VAL A 51 0.35 13.45 4.80
C VAL A 51 -0.43 13.50 3.48
N PHE A 52 -1.75 13.28 3.51
CA PHE A 52 -2.63 13.43 2.34
C PHE A 52 -2.23 12.59 1.13
N ALA A 53 -1.69 11.39 1.34
CA ALA A 53 -1.18 10.57 0.25
C ALA A 53 -2.18 9.51 -0.25
N VAL A 54 -3.30 9.33 0.43
CA VAL A 54 -4.38 8.41 0.03
C VAL A 54 -5.03 8.88 -1.26
N LYS A 55 -5.21 7.93 -2.18
CA LYS A 55 -5.99 8.07 -3.41
C LYS A 55 -6.82 6.80 -3.57
N ASP A 56 -8.08 6.93 -3.97
CA ASP A 56 -9.01 5.79 -4.09
C ASP A 56 -8.44 4.67 -4.97
N SER A 57 -7.75 5.02 -6.06
CA SER A 57 -7.11 4.07 -6.97
C SER A 57 -5.92 3.29 -6.36
N LEU A 58 -5.51 3.62 -5.14
CA LEU A 58 -4.41 2.99 -4.41
C LEU A 58 -4.91 2.25 -3.15
N VAL A 59 -6.23 2.24 -2.88
CA VAL A 59 -6.81 1.48 -1.78
C VAL A 59 -7.11 0.06 -2.26
N THR A 60 -6.64 -0.94 -1.52
CA THR A 60 -6.80 -2.35 -1.84
C THR A 60 -7.36 -3.14 -0.67
N LYS A 61 -8.11 -4.19 -0.97
CA LYS A 61 -8.67 -5.11 0.00
C LYS A 61 -7.75 -6.31 0.22
N ILE A 62 -7.64 -6.76 1.47
CA ILE A 62 -7.03 -8.05 1.81
C ILE A 62 -8.08 -9.14 1.60
N ILE A 63 -7.77 -10.10 0.75
CA ILE A 63 -8.62 -11.26 0.47
C ILE A 63 -8.15 -12.40 1.39
N SER A 64 -9.03 -12.86 2.27
CA SER A 64 -8.78 -14.07 3.05
C SER A 64 -8.95 -15.30 2.16
N GLN A 65 -7.99 -16.22 2.20
CA GLN A 65 -8.20 -17.54 1.61
C GLN A 65 -9.16 -18.33 2.52
N GLU A 66 -10.37 -18.60 2.04
CA GLU A 66 -11.25 -19.61 2.65
C GLU A 66 -10.50 -20.96 2.59
N THR A 67 -10.36 -21.67 3.71
CA THR A 67 -9.77 -23.01 3.75
C THR A 67 -10.73 -24.01 3.09
N GLY A 68 -10.81 -23.97 1.76
CA GLY A 68 -11.53 -24.92 0.93
C GLY A 68 -10.75 -26.22 0.77
N SER A 69 -11.33 -27.33 1.22
CA SER A 69 -10.89 -28.71 1.01
C SER A 69 -10.59 -29.00 -0.48
N GLY A 70 -9.35 -28.81 -0.92
CA GLY A 70 -8.90 -29.13 -2.27
C GLY A 70 -7.38 -29.01 -2.34
N ALA A 71 -6.69 -30.14 -2.18
CA ALA A 71 -5.23 -30.20 -2.15
C ALA A 71 -4.63 -29.95 -3.54
N ASP A 72 -4.15 -28.74 -3.80
CA ASP A 72 -3.10 -28.46 -4.79
C ASP A 72 -1.90 -27.83 -4.06
N ILE A 73 -1.03 -28.69 -3.55
CA ILE A 73 0.09 -28.41 -2.64
C ILE A 73 1.38 -27.94 -3.32
N ASN A 74 1.30 -27.05 -4.33
CA ASN A 74 2.51 -26.49 -4.96
C ASN A 74 3.00 -25.16 -4.35
N THR A 75 2.45 -24.73 -3.22
CA THR A 75 2.97 -23.58 -2.47
C THR A 75 3.91 -24.04 -1.36
N HIS A 76 5.21 -23.91 -1.61
CA HIS A 76 6.23 -23.99 -0.56
C HIS A 76 6.01 -22.85 0.45
N THR A 77 5.24 -23.09 1.52
CA THR A 77 5.47 -22.61 2.91
C THR A 77 4.22 -22.82 3.75
N GLY A 78 4.37 -23.37 4.96
CA GLY A 78 3.30 -23.71 5.89
C GLY A 78 2.64 -22.51 6.57
N LEU A 79 2.16 -21.54 5.79
CA LEU A 79 1.42 -20.38 6.27
C LEU A 79 -0.03 -20.52 5.81
N GLN A 80 -0.79 -21.33 6.53
CA GLN A 80 -2.26 -21.27 6.48
C GLN A 80 -2.65 -19.95 7.17
N ASP A 81 -3.61 -19.20 6.61
CA ASP A 81 -4.09 -17.88 7.06
C ASP A 81 -3.34 -16.63 6.55
N LEU A 82 -2.67 -16.68 5.40
CA LEU A 82 -2.20 -15.45 4.74
C LEU A 82 -3.33 -14.75 3.98
N GLY A 83 -3.47 -13.45 4.22
CA GLY A 83 -4.28 -12.58 3.39
C GLY A 83 -3.53 -12.21 2.11
N GLU A 84 -4.25 -12.18 0.99
CA GLU A 84 -3.71 -11.84 -0.33
C GLU A 84 -4.14 -10.44 -0.78
N ILE A 85 -3.28 -9.80 -1.58
CA ILE A 85 -3.56 -8.53 -2.25
C ILE A 85 -3.18 -8.69 -3.72
N TYR A 86 -4.08 -8.30 -4.62
CA TYR A 86 -3.83 -8.26 -6.07
C TYR A 86 -3.85 -6.81 -6.54
N TYR A 87 -2.76 -6.35 -7.16
CA TYR A 87 -2.64 -4.99 -7.68
C TYR A 87 -1.70 -4.94 -8.89
N ASP A 88 -2.14 -4.31 -9.97
CA ASP A 88 -1.37 -4.17 -11.20
C ASP A 88 -0.75 -2.78 -11.33
N PHE A 89 0.55 -2.73 -11.61
CA PHE A 89 1.26 -1.48 -11.89
C PHE A 89 1.36 -1.25 -13.39
N GLN A 90 0.73 -0.18 -13.87
CA GLN A 90 0.88 0.28 -15.25
C GLN A 90 1.97 1.34 -15.34
N LEU A 91 3.03 1.07 -16.11
CA LEU A 91 4.12 2.01 -16.32
C LEU A 91 3.96 2.75 -17.65
N GLU A 92 4.31 4.03 -17.64
CA GLU A 92 4.36 4.86 -18.84
C GLU A 92 5.71 4.66 -19.57
N CYS A 93 5.69 4.54 -20.89
CA CYS A 93 6.92 4.50 -21.69
C CYS A 93 7.74 5.79 -21.48
N SER A 94 9.06 5.64 -21.38
CA SER A 94 9.98 6.79 -21.33
C SER A 94 10.19 7.34 -22.73
N GLU A 95 9.79 8.60 -22.97
CA GLU A 95 10.04 9.31 -24.23
C GLU A 95 11.53 9.64 -24.46
N ARG A 96 12.39 9.46 -23.44
CA ARG A 96 13.84 9.65 -23.55
C ARG A 96 14.56 8.30 -23.53
N PRO A 97 15.48 8.04 -24.48
CA PRO A 97 16.44 6.95 -24.34
C PRO A 97 17.27 7.20 -23.08
N VAL A 98 17.33 6.21 -22.19
CA VAL A 98 18.25 6.17 -21.05
C VAL A 98 19.68 6.00 -21.55
#